data_AF-A0AA39HTP8-F1
#
_entry.id   AF-A0AA39HTP8-F1
#
_cell.length_a   1.000
_cell.length_b   1.000
_cell.length_c   1.000
_cell.angle_alpha   90.00
_cell.angle_beta   90.00
_cell.angle_gamma   90.00
#
_symmetry.space_group_name_H-M   'P 1'
#
loop_
_entity.id
_entity.type
_entity.pdbx_description
1 polymer ?
#
loop_
_entity_poly.entity_id
_entity_poly.type
_entity_poly.pdbx_seq_one_letter_code
_entity_poly.pdbx_strand_id
1 'polypeptide(L)'
;MPMLDGKDDITTVSGFYVRPEYRNLGVGGKLFKMAVGEKLDLHKNVNLNAVMTMSKWYESRYGFKVYASAPNTTFQIPIENISAEMCVSLYKERLKVLDAEGLRIVDVEEVADEALIDYDRTVITVDRSVYLPVWLRRKDAFTKVCVDSGGTVRGFACLRVVSGKRLLYSPIFASNKICAEALSLATIKAVPNLQDFTKVIYGSNGENLAIDDVIFLAYDLQRWAIAEGDYEALKEGFRGNFIMHVARDKESKKVVGFVLVGTQFTFDAEEISTGCCFLVRAEYRKQKIGAKLYQLATEEKLRAGKNMSLMADLSMMETYASRGFKVSSPKPYHSFKLYTRDISNLNALCEGAIQHLLSERVEIVDVESVLDEALSAFDRTVVEVDRSAFTPVWLRRPDVFSKICVDADGKVLGYACLRQVAGRRLLYSPIFAKDKEVARALVLATLMSVPSLDTFSEVFACCTAENTSIREIISSVTDGRFQEAVGIQKMFSIRQIEWDSSQVFALTSFGCVCL
;
A
#
# COMPACT_ATOMS: atom_id res chain seq x y z
N MET A 1 10.22 20.95 24.34
CA MET A 1 11.18 19.98 23.79
C MET A 1 11.79 20.64 22.57
N PRO A 2 13.12 20.66 22.42
CA PRO A 2 13.74 21.27 21.25
C PRO A 2 13.39 20.50 19.98
N MET A 3 13.26 21.22 18.88
CA MET A 3 13.25 20.63 17.55
C MET A 3 14.66 20.13 17.21
N LEU A 4 14.77 19.05 16.43
CA LEU A 4 16.08 18.47 16.07
C LEU A 4 16.95 19.43 15.24
N ASP A 5 16.36 20.40 14.56
CA ASP A 5 17.10 21.44 13.84
C ASP A 5 17.70 22.52 14.77
N GLY A 6 17.39 22.47 16.07
CA GLY A 6 17.84 23.41 17.10
C GLY A 6 17.28 24.83 16.94
N LYS A 7 16.35 25.07 16.02
CA LYS A 7 15.87 26.43 15.70
C LYS A 7 14.69 26.88 16.55
N ASP A 8 13.93 25.94 17.11
CA ASP A 8 12.76 26.24 17.93
C ASP A 8 12.51 25.17 19.00
N ASP A 9 11.63 25.49 19.94
CA ASP A 9 11.13 24.57 20.95
C ASP A 9 9.62 24.38 20.79
N ILE A 10 9.15 23.15 20.99
CA ILE A 10 7.73 22.84 21.01
C ILE A 10 7.21 22.59 22.43
N THR A 11 6.08 23.23 22.75
CA THR A 11 5.30 22.96 23.96
C THR A 11 4.07 22.13 23.58
N THR A 12 3.85 21.00 24.27
CA THR A 12 2.71 20.10 23.99
C THR A 12 1.69 20.16 25.13
N VAL A 13 0.44 20.47 24.82
CA VAL A 13 -0.68 20.29 25.77
C VAL A 13 -1.23 18.87 25.62
N SER A 14 -0.83 17.98 26.53
CA SER A 14 -1.14 16.54 26.46
C SER A 14 -2.55 16.18 26.94
N GLY A 15 -3.10 16.94 27.89
CA GLY A 15 -4.44 16.71 28.43
C GLY A 15 -5.05 18.02 28.93
N PHE A 16 -6.23 18.34 28.44
CA PHE A 16 -7.00 19.50 28.88
C PHE A 16 -8.47 19.13 28.94
N TYR A 17 -9.07 19.27 30.12
CA TYR A 17 -10.47 18.92 30.34
C TYR A 17 -11.10 19.85 31.37
N VAL A 18 -12.30 20.32 31.05
CA VAL A 18 -13.18 21.01 32.00
C VAL A 18 -14.47 20.20 32.10
N ARG A 19 -14.84 19.86 33.33
CA ARG A 19 -16.11 19.19 33.64
C ARG A 19 -17.28 20.00 33.07
N PRO A 20 -18.29 19.37 32.45
CA PRO A 20 -19.39 20.04 31.76
C PRO A 20 -20.04 21.21 32.52
N GLU A 21 -20.30 21.03 33.82
CA GLU A 21 -20.94 22.01 34.71
C GLU A 21 -20.11 23.27 34.97
N TYR A 22 -18.79 23.25 34.69
CA TYR A 22 -17.92 24.43 34.79
C TYR A 22 -17.54 25.02 33.43
N ARG A 23 -18.07 24.46 32.33
CA ARG A 23 -17.88 25.03 30.99
C ARG A 23 -18.65 26.35 30.90
N ASN A 24 -18.18 27.26 30.05
CA ASN A 24 -18.73 28.61 29.88
C ASN A 24 -18.61 29.57 31.09
N LEU A 25 -18.09 29.11 32.24
CA LEU A 25 -17.77 29.97 33.39
C LEU A 25 -16.37 30.64 33.28
N GLY A 26 -15.71 30.53 32.13
CA GLY A 26 -14.36 31.06 31.89
C GLY A 26 -13.22 30.26 32.53
N VAL A 27 -13.50 29.22 33.32
CA VAL A 27 -12.51 28.39 34.02
C VAL A 27 -11.49 27.79 33.05
N GLY A 28 -11.95 27.17 31.96
CA GLY A 28 -11.06 26.57 30.97
C GLY A 28 -10.13 27.57 30.30
N GLY A 29 -10.63 28.77 29.97
CA GLY A 29 -9.81 29.84 29.39
C GLY A 29 -8.71 30.30 30.34
N LYS A 30 -9.03 30.45 31.64
CA LYS A 30 -8.04 30.81 32.67
C LYS A 30 -6.97 29.74 32.80
N LEU A 31 -7.36 28.47 32.95
CA LEU A 31 -6.43 27.34 33.05
C LEU A 31 -5.52 27.22 31.82
N PHE A 32 -6.08 27.34 30.62
CA PHE A 32 -5.31 27.25 29.38
C PHE A 32 -4.31 28.41 29.26
N LYS A 33 -4.73 29.64 29.59
CA LYS A 33 -3.83 30.81 29.61
C LYS A 33 -2.73 30.67 30.66
N MET A 34 -3.03 30.11 31.84
CA MET A 34 -2.00 29.83 32.85
C MET A 34 -1.00 28.77 32.37
N ALA A 35 -1.44 27.77 31.60
CA ALA A 35 -0.58 26.69 31.14
C ALA A 35 0.34 27.09 29.98
N VAL A 36 -0.17 27.83 28.99
CA VAL A 36 0.56 28.12 27.74
C VAL A 36 0.47 29.58 27.27
N GLY A 37 -0.19 30.47 28.02
CA GLY A 37 -0.44 31.84 27.60
C GLY A 37 0.84 32.62 27.29
N GLU A 38 1.84 32.56 28.17
CA GLU A 38 3.14 33.20 27.94
C GLU A 38 3.81 32.70 26.64
N LYS A 39 3.73 31.39 26.37
CA LYS A 39 4.30 30.79 25.15
C LYS A 39 3.58 31.29 23.90
N LEU A 40 2.25 31.39 23.95
CA LEU A 40 1.45 31.93 22.85
C LEU A 40 1.72 33.42 22.63
N ASP A 41 1.84 34.20 23.71
CA ASP A 41 2.13 35.64 23.66
C ASP A 41 3.53 35.92 23.08
N LEU A 42 4.49 35.01 23.30
CA LEU A 42 5.83 35.05 22.71
C LEU A 42 5.93 34.40 21.32
N HIS A 43 4.80 34.02 20.71
CA HIS A 43 4.73 33.32 19.43
C HIS A 43 5.59 32.03 19.38
N LYS A 44 5.77 31.36 20.51
CA LYS A 44 6.42 30.05 20.59
C LYS A 44 5.49 28.94 20.10
N ASN A 45 6.07 27.86 19.58
CA ASN A 45 5.30 26.77 19.00
C ASN A 45 4.60 25.95 20.10
N VAL A 46 3.27 25.90 20.06
CA VAL A 46 2.43 25.12 20.96
C VAL A 46 1.57 24.17 20.15
N ASN A 47 1.64 22.87 20.43
CA ASN A 47 0.76 21.87 19.83
C ASN A 47 -0.19 21.25 20.87
N LEU A 48 -1.30 20.71 20.36
CA LEU A 48 -2.24 19.91 21.12
C LEU A 48 -3.02 18.98 20.19
N ASN A 49 -3.55 17.89 20.75
CA ASN A 49 -4.54 17.06 20.06
C ASN A 49 -5.94 17.51 20.48
N ALA A 50 -6.64 18.22 19.61
CA ALA A 50 -7.99 18.70 19.87
C ALA A 50 -9.02 17.60 19.58
N VAL A 51 -10.02 17.44 20.45
CA VAL A 51 -11.26 16.80 20.02
C VAL A 51 -11.91 17.68 18.94
N MET A 52 -12.49 17.06 17.91
CA MET A 52 -12.95 17.76 16.70
C MET A 52 -13.87 18.97 17.00
N THR A 53 -14.76 18.84 17.99
CA THR A 53 -15.68 19.90 18.41
C THR A 53 -14.99 21.13 19.01
N MET A 54 -13.77 21.00 19.52
CA MET A 54 -13.00 22.09 20.13
C MET A 54 -12.02 22.75 19.17
N SER A 55 -11.76 22.16 18.00
CA SER A 55 -10.73 22.67 17.06
C SER A 55 -10.99 24.11 16.64
N LYS A 56 -12.23 24.43 16.25
CA LYS A 56 -12.65 25.80 15.90
C LYS A 56 -12.48 26.79 17.05
N TRP A 57 -12.67 26.34 18.28
CA TRP A 57 -12.51 27.18 19.46
C TRP A 57 -11.04 27.55 19.69
N TYR A 58 -10.11 26.58 19.56
CA TYR A 58 -8.68 26.87 19.64
C TYR A 58 -8.19 27.78 18.52
N GLU A 59 -8.67 27.57 17.29
CA GLU A 59 -8.36 28.42 16.14
C GLU A 59 -8.82 29.86 16.36
N SER A 60 -10.12 30.06 16.62
CA SER A 60 -10.69 31.41 16.81
C SER A 60 -10.17 32.15 18.03
N ARG A 61 -9.84 31.46 19.12
CA ARG A 61 -9.47 32.10 20.38
C ARG A 61 -7.98 32.28 20.58
N TYR A 62 -7.17 31.37 20.04
CA TYR A 62 -5.72 31.33 20.27
C TYR A 62 -4.90 31.20 18.99
N GLY A 63 -5.53 31.24 17.81
CA GLY A 63 -4.81 31.22 16.53
C GLY A 63 -4.21 29.88 16.14
N PHE A 64 -4.64 28.78 16.77
CA PHE A 64 -4.16 27.44 16.39
C PHE A 64 -4.54 27.12 14.94
N LYS A 65 -3.59 26.54 14.20
CA LYS A 65 -3.83 26.02 12.85
C LYS A 65 -3.97 24.51 12.91
N VAL A 66 -4.92 23.96 12.14
CA VAL A 66 -5.04 22.51 11.96
C VAL A 66 -4.02 22.09 10.90
N TYR A 67 -3.02 21.33 11.31
CA TYR A 67 -1.94 20.88 10.41
C TYR A 67 -2.17 19.48 9.82
N ALA A 68 -2.95 18.62 10.48
CA ALA A 68 -3.25 17.30 9.95
C ALA A 68 -4.33 17.38 8.87
N SER A 69 -4.05 16.83 7.69
CA SER A 69 -5.01 16.75 6.56
C SER A 69 -6.22 15.85 6.84
N ALA A 70 -6.10 14.95 7.83
CA ALA A 70 -7.16 14.07 8.31
C ALA A 70 -7.09 13.88 9.84
N PRO A 71 -8.23 13.61 10.50
CA PRO A 71 -8.26 13.39 11.94
C PRO A 71 -7.51 12.11 12.33
N ASN A 72 -6.85 12.14 13.49
CA ASN A 72 -6.28 10.93 14.08
C ASN A 72 -7.41 9.93 14.34
N THR A 73 -7.22 8.69 13.91
CA THR A 73 -8.21 7.62 14.12
C THR A 73 -7.77 6.74 15.27
N THR A 74 -8.72 6.39 16.13
CA THR A 74 -8.51 5.45 17.23
C THR A 74 -9.22 4.15 16.92
N PHE A 75 -8.44 3.07 16.81
CA PHE A 75 -8.97 1.71 16.71
C PHE A 75 -9.03 1.10 18.11
N GLN A 76 -10.12 0.38 18.38
CA GLN A 76 -10.32 -0.32 19.65
C GLN A 76 -10.68 -1.77 19.33
N ILE A 77 -9.83 -2.69 19.76
CA ILE A 77 -10.02 -4.12 19.59
C ILE A 77 -10.41 -4.69 20.96
N PRO A 78 -11.66 -5.15 21.15
CA PRO A 78 -12.04 -5.86 22.37
C PRO A 78 -11.16 -7.09 22.60
N ILE A 79 -10.78 -7.36 23.85
CA ILE A 79 -9.86 -8.46 24.17
C ILE A 79 -10.46 -9.82 23.83
N GLU A 80 -11.78 -9.97 23.92
CA GLU A 80 -12.51 -11.17 23.51
C GLU A 80 -12.32 -11.51 22.02
N ASN A 81 -11.93 -10.55 21.19
CA ASN A 81 -11.63 -10.75 19.77
C ASN A 81 -10.14 -11.09 19.52
N ILE A 82 -9.33 -11.18 20.56
CA ILE A 82 -7.91 -11.50 20.48
C ILE A 82 -7.69 -12.92 21.02
N SER A 83 -7.54 -13.89 20.12
CA SER A 83 -7.14 -15.26 20.49
C SER A 83 -5.65 -15.29 20.81
N ALA A 84 -5.32 -15.83 21.99
CA ALA A 84 -3.93 -16.02 22.42
C ALA A 84 -3.22 -17.02 21.50
N GLU A 85 -3.89 -18.11 21.10
CA GLU A 85 -3.37 -19.13 20.21
C GLU A 85 -3.04 -18.54 18.83
N MET A 86 -3.97 -17.75 18.28
CA MET A 86 -3.77 -17.07 16.99
C MET A 86 -2.59 -16.11 17.07
N CYS A 87 -2.49 -15.30 18.14
CA CYS A 87 -1.37 -14.39 18.32
C CYS A 87 -0.02 -15.13 18.39
N VAL A 88 0.04 -16.25 19.11
CA VAL A 88 1.25 -17.06 19.20
C VAL A 88 1.61 -17.67 17.84
N SER A 89 0.63 -18.17 17.09
CA SER A 89 0.86 -18.74 15.75
C SER A 89 1.38 -17.69 14.78
N LEU A 90 0.68 -16.56 14.66
CA LEU A 90 1.08 -15.45 13.80
C LEU A 90 2.45 -14.90 14.21
N TYR A 91 2.73 -14.79 15.51
CA TYR A 91 4.02 -14.31 15.98
C TYR A 91 5.15 -15.23 15.53
N LYS A 92 4.99 -16.55 15.65
CA LYS A 92 5.97 -17.53 15.16
C LYS A 92 6.19 -17.42 13.65
N GLU A 93 5.14 -17.19 12.87
CA GLU A 93 5.26 -16.98 11.43
C GLU A 93 6.04 -15.71 11.11
N ARG A 94 5.78 -14.61 11.84
CA ARG A 94 6.51 -13.36 11.66
C ARG A 94 7.97 -13.46 12.06
N LEU A 95 8.29 -14.22 13.11
CA LEU A 95 9.68 -14.49 13.48
C LEU A 95 10.46 -15.17 12.35
N LYS A 96 9.87 -16.12 11.62
CA LYS A 96 10.54 -16.75 10.46
C LYS A 96 10.90 -15.75 9.37
N VAL A 97 10.00 -14.80 9.10
CA VAL A 97 10.23 -13.74 8.09
C VAL A 97 11.32 -12.78 8.58
N LEU A 98 11.25 -12.36 9.85
CA LEU A 98 12.29 -11.51 10.44
C LEU A 98 13.66 -12.18 10.43
N ASP A 99 13.75 -13.45 10.82
CA ASP A 99 15.00 -14.22 10.84
C ASP A 99 15.62 -14.27 9.43
N ALA A 100 14.80 -14.46 8.39
CA ALA A 100 15.25 -14.44 6.99
C ALA A 100 15.77 -13.06 6.55
N GLU A 101 15.25 -11.98 7.13
CA GLU A 101 15.72 -10.60 6.92
C GLU A 101 16.90 -10.22 7.85
N GLY A 102 17.38 -11.15 8.69
CA GLY A 102 18.43 -10.87 9.68
C GLY A 102 17.97 -9.94 10.81
N LEU A 103 16.66 -9.96 11.12
CA LEU A 103 16.00 -9.16 12.14
C LEU A 103 15.54 -10.03 13.31
N ARG A 104 15.48 -9.45 14.51
CA ARG A 104 14.96 -10.13 15.70
C ARG A 104 14.21 -9.17 16.63
N ILE A 105 13.28 -9.71 17.40
CA ILE A 105 12.57 -8.97 18.46
C ILE A 105 13.24 -9.21 19.81
N VAL A 106 13.51 -8.14 20.54
CA VAL A 106 14.18 -8.13 21.85
C VAL A 106 13.40 -7.36 22.89
N ASP A 107 13.75 -7.57 24.16
CA ASP A 107 13.31 -6.71 25.25
C ASP A 107 14.01 -5.34 25.15
N VAL A 108 13.31 -4.27 25.56
CA VAL A 108 13.88 -2.92 25.47
C VAL A 108 15.13 -2.77 26.33
N GLU A 109 15.22 -3.55 27.41
CA GLU A 109 16.34 -3.68 28.34
C GLU A 109 17.62 -4.19 27.68
N GLU A 110 17.53 -4.89 26.55
CA GLU A 110 18.69 -5.36 25.77
C GLU A 110 19.27 -4.29 24.84
N VAL A 111 18.59 -3.14 24.69
CA VAL A 111 18.93 -2.12 23.70
C VAL A 111 19.43 -0.86 24.40
N ALA A 112 20.54 -0.29 23.92
CA ALA A 112 21.07 0.97 24.42
C ALA A 112 20.12 2.14 24.13
N ASP A 113 20.08 3.13 25.04
CA ASP A 113 19.22 4.31 24.90
C ASP A 113 19.57 5.10 23.63
N GLU A 114 20.85 5.22 23.30
CA GLU A 114 21.34 5.90 22.10
C GLU A 114 20.74 5.31 20.82
N ALA A 115 20.66 3.98 20.71
CA ALA A 115 20.10 3.32 19.53
C ALA A 115 18.59 3.55 19.39
N LEU A 116 17.85 3.63 20.51
CA LEU A 116 16.42 3.97 20.50
C LEU A 116 16.21 5.42 20.07
N ILE A 117 17.07 6.33 20.54
CA ILE A 117 17.01 7.76 20.23
C ILE A 117 17.35 7.99 18.75
N ASP A 118 18.38 7.34 18.23
CA ASP A 118 18.78 7.48 16.83
C ASP A 118 17.68 7.03 15.88
N TYR A 119 17.02 5.90 16.18
CA TYR A 119 15.84 5.49 15.41
C TYR A 119 14.68 6.48 15.56
N ASP A 120 14.38 6.96 16.76
CA ASP A 120 13.29 7.93 16.98
C ASP A 120 13.45 9.21 16.15
N ARG A 121 14.69 9.69 16.01
CA ARG A 121 15.04 10.87 15.21
C ARG A 121 14.77 10.68 13.72
N THR A 122 14.69 9.44 13.24
CA THR A 122 14.27 9.15 11.85
C THR A 122 12.76 9.30 11.65
N VAL A 123 11.97 9.24 12.74
CA VAL A 123 10.50 9.24 12.69
C VAL A 123 9.92 10.57 13.17
N ILE A 124 10.50 11.17 14.20
CA ILE A 124 9.98 12.35 14.90
C ILE A 124 11.02 13.47 14.87
N THR A 125 10.58 14.68 14.50
CA THR A 125 11.44 15.87 14.36
C THR A 125 11.67 16.64 15.66
N VAL A 126 11.12 16.16 16.77
CA VAL A 126 11.27 16.72 18.11
C VAL A 126 12.32 15.89 18.85
N ASP A 127 13.29 16.53 19.50
CA ASP A 127 14.24 15.84 20.35
C ASP A 127 13.54 15.33 21.61
N ARG A 128 13.41 14.01 21.69
CA ARG A 128 12.83 13.30 22.83
C ARG A 128 13.86 12.45 23.57
N SER A 129 15.17 12.71 23.38
CA SER A 129 16.27 11.95 23.97
C SER A 129 16.16 11.74 25.48
N VAL A 130 15.67 12.75 26.21
CA VAL A 130 15.47 12.64 27.67
C VAL A 130 14.19 11.88 28.03
N TYR A 131 13.13 12.03 27.24
CA TYR A 131 11.80 11.51 27.56
C TYR A 131 11.61 10.06 27.10
N LEU A 132 12.09 9.74 25.90
CA LEU A 132 11.78 8.49 25.22
C LEU A 132 12.30 7.25 25.97
N PRO A 133 13.57 7.20 26.45
CA PRO A 133 14.04 6.03 27.19
C PRO A 133 13.21 5.76 28.46
N VAL A 134 12.93 6.82 29.21
CA VAL A 134 12.08 6.75 30.41
C VAL A 134 10.68 6.26 30.07
N TRP A 135 10.13 6.71 28.94
CA TRP A 135 8.80 6.34 28.49
C TRP A 135 8.70 4.88 28.02
N LEU A 136 9.71 4.39 27.33
CA LEU A 136 9.76 3.02 26.81
C LEU A 136 10.03 1.99 27.93
N ARG A 137 10.70 2.37 29.00
CA ARG A 137 11.08 1.49 30.13
C ARG A 137 10.16 1.57 31.34
N ARG A 138 8.92 2.01 31.14
CA ARG A 138 7.94 2.10 32.24
C ARG A 138 7.56 0.70 32.71
N LYS A 139 7.42 0.54 34.03
CA LYS A 139 6.99 -0.73 34.65
C LYS A 139 5.57 -1.16 34.29
N ASP A 140 4.72 -0.23 33.86
CA ASP A 140 3.34 -0.48 33.43
C ASP A 140 3.22 -0.60 31.89
N ALA A 141 4.35 -0.76 31.21
CA ALA A 141 4.43 -0.92 29.76
C ALA A 141 5.11 -2.25 29.39
N PHE A 142 4.64 -2.82 28.30
CA PHE A 142 5.19 -3.99 27.63
C PHE A 142 5.82 -3.47 26.35
N THR A 143 7.13 -3.28 26.38
CA THR A 143 7.88 -2.69 25.26
C THR A 143 8.75 -3.74 24.60
N LYS A 144 8.74 -3.76 23.27
CA LYS A 144 9.57 -4.63 22.44
C LYS A 144 10.27 -3.80 21.37
N VAL A 145 11.45 -4.24 20.98
CA VAL A 145 12.28 -3.56 19.97
C VAL A 145 12.64 -4.57 18.88
N CYS A 146 12.59 -4.14 17.62
CA CYS A 146 13.10 -4.90 16.49
C CYS A 146 14.50 -4.38 16.19
N VAL A 147 15.48 -5.28 16.12
CA VAL A 147 16.88 -4.95 15.81
C VAL A 147 17.39 -5.84 14.68
N ASP A 148 18.31 -5.33 13.87
CA ASP A 148 19.05 -6.15 12.92
C ASP A 148 20.24 -6.88 13.57
N SER A 149 20.93 -7.68 12.78
CA SER A 149 22.12 -8.43 13.17
C SER A 149 23.27 -7.54 13.70
N GLY A 150 23.33 -6.28 13.28
CA GLY A 150 24.28 -5.29 13.77
C GLY A 150 23.83 -4.57 15.05
N GLY A 151 22.64 -4.88 15.57
CA GLY A 151 22.06 -4.21 16.74
C GLY A 151 21.40 -2.86 16.42
N THR A 152 21.25 -2.50 15.14
CA THR A 152 20.57 -1.27 14.73
C THR A 152 19.06 -1.45 14.92
N VAL A 153 18.42 -0.48 15.55
CA VAL A 153 16.97 -0.49 15.76
C VAL A 153 16.23 -0.29 14.43
N ARG A 154 15.27 -1.17 14.16
CA ARG A 154 14.35 -1.12 13.00
C ARG A 154 12.91 -0.83 13.39
N GLY A 155 12.63 -0.69 14.68
CA GLY A 155 11.33 -0.33 15.21
C GLY A 155 11.20 -0.64 16.69
N PHE A 156 10.19 -0.07 17.33
CA PHE A 156 9.77 -0.42 18.69
C PHE A 156 8.27 -0.22 18.88
N ALA A 157 7.69 -1.01 19.77
CA ALA A 157 6.32 -0.87 20.22
C ALA A 157 6.26 -0.82 21.74
N CYS A 158 5.47 0.11 22.28
CA CYS A 158 5.20 0.26 23.71
C CYS A 158 3.69 0.17 23.94
N LEU A 159 3.27 -0.95 24.54
CA LEU A 159 1.88 -1.20 24.93
C LEU A 159 1.74 -1.00 26.43
N ARG A 160 0.97 -0.02 26.87
CA ARG A 160 0.87 0.31 28.31
C ARG A 160 -0.53 0.18 28.87
N VAL A 161 -0.60 -0.05 30.17
CA VAL A 161 -1.86 -0.08 30.93
C VAL A 161 -2.40 1.34 31.09
N VAL A 162 -3.70 1.52 30.82
CA VAL A 162 -4.42 2.77 31.05
C VAL A 162 -5.72 2.53 31.84
N SER A 163 -6.32 3.61 32.34
CA SER A 163 -7.51 3.57 33.20
C SER A 163 -8.63 2.70 32.61
N GLY A 164 -9.33 1.97 33.49
CA GLY A 164 -10.43 1.08 33.09
C GLY A 164 -9.99 -0.27 32.52
N LYS A 165 -8.81 -0.77 32.93
CA LYS A 165 -8.22 -2.02 32.43
C LYS A 165 -8.14 -2.05 30.90
N ARG A 166 -7.55 -1.02 30.31
CA ARG A 166 -7.35 -0.93 28.86
C ARG A 166 -5.86 -0.93 28.55
N LEU A 167 -5.52 -1.38 27.36
CA LEU A 167 -4.16 -1.33 26.84
C LEU A 167 -4.10 -0.31 25.71
N LEU A 168 -3.09 0.54 25.70
CA LEU A 168 -2.91 1.57 24.68
C LEU A 168 -1.49 1.52 24.13
N TYR A 169 -1.37 1.47 22.81
CA TYR A 169 -0.10 1.68 22.14
C TYR A 169 0.30 3.15 22.17
N SER A 170 1.53 3.41 22.60
CA SER A 170 2.13 4.74 22.58
C SER A 170 3.66 4.67 22.70
N PRO A 171 4.41 4.57 21.60
CA PRO A 171 3.98 4.39 20.21
C PRO A 171 4.18 2.96 19.69
N ILE A 172 3.79 2.72 18.44
CA ILE A 172 4.36 1.67 17.58
C ILE A 172 5.03 2.39 16.41
N PHE A 173 6.34 2.24 16.27
CA PHE A 173 7.09 2.69 15.12
C PHE A 173 7.87 1.52 14.53
N ALA A 174 7.89 1.40 13.22
CA ALA A 174 8.57 0.31 12.54
C ALA A 174 8.97 0.74 11.12
N SER A 175 10.12 0.25 10.66
CA SER A 175 10.66 0.52 9.33
C SER A 175 9.85 -0.15 8.21
N ASN A 176 9.12 -1.22 8.55
CA ASN A 176 8.26 -1.93 7.62
C ASN A 176 7.07 -2.60 8.35
N LYS A 177 6.12 -3.11 7.56
CA LYS A 177 4.89 -3.75 8.03
C LYS A 177 5.16 -5.02 8.86
N ILE A 178 6.13 -5.84 8.46
CA ILE A 178 6.45 -7.09 9.17
C ILE A 178 6.99 -6.79 10.57
N CYS A 179 7.89 -5.82 10.71
CA CYS A 179 8.35 -5.30 12.00
C CYS A 179 7.18 -4.80 12.84
N ALA A 180 6.27 -3.99 12.27
CA ALA A 180 5.11 -3.46 13.00
C ALA A 180 4.19 -4.57 13.53
N GLU A 181 3.90 -5.58 12.70
CA GLU A 181 3.07 -6.74 13.05
C GLU A 181 3.74 -7.58 14.13
N ALA A 182 5.03 -7.93 13.96
CA ALA A 182 5.79 -8.71 14.91
C ALA A 182 5.91 -8.01 16.27
N LEU A 183 6.20 -6.71 16.27
CA LEU A 183 6.27 -5.88 17.47
C LEU A 183 4.92 -5.85 18.20
N SER A 184 3.82 -5.64 17.47
CA SER A 184 2.47 -5.62 18.05
C SER A 184 2.10 -6.96 18.70
N LEU A 185 2.40 -8.07 18.02
CA LEU A 185 2.16 -9.42 18.53
C LEU A 185 3.04 -9.71 19.75
N ALA A 186 4.32 -9.31 19.71
CA ALA A 186 5.27 -9.50 20.81
C ALA A 186 4.86 -8.74 22.07
N THR A 187 4.38 -7.50 21.94
CA THR A 187 3.90 -6.70 23.08
C THR A 187 2.60 -7.24 23.65
N ILE A 188 1.64 -7.68 22.81
CA ILE A 188 0.41 -8.34 23.29
C ILE A 188 0.74 -9.62 24.05
N LYS A 189 1.63 -10.45 23.50
CA LYS A 189 2.10 -11.70 24.13
C LYS A 189 2.80 -11.46 25.47
N ALA A 190 3.44 -10.29 25.65
CA ALA A 190 4.12 -9.92 26.88
C ALA A 190 3.17 -9.46 28.00
N VAL A 191 1.89 -9.19 27.70
CA VAL A 191 0.90 -8.81 28.72
C VAL A 191 0.53 -10.03 29.57
N PRO A 192 0.82 -10.03 30.89
CA PRO A 192 0.34 -11.08 31.79
C PRO A 192 -1.17 -10.98 31.92
N ASN A 193 -1.85 -12.13 31.89
CA ASN A 193 -3.31 -12.23 32.01
C ASN A 193 -4.04 -11.26 31.08
N LEU A 194 -3.74 -11.30 29.77
CA LEU A 194 -4.34 -10.42 28.77
C LEU A 194 -5.89 -10.30 28.88
N GLN A 195 -6.55 -11.39 29.30
CA GLN A 195 -8.00 -11.47 29.51
C GLN A 195 -8.54 -10.62 30.68
N ASP A 196 -7.67 -10.12 31.57
CA ASP A 196 -8.06 -9.17 32.62
C ASP A 196 -8.35 -7.77 32.06
N PHE A 197 -7.95 -7.50 30.81
CA PHE A 197 -8.15 -6.24 30.13
C PHE A 197 -9.41 -6.27 29.27
N THR A 198 -9.92 -5.09 28.93
CA THR A 198 -11.17 -4.94 28.16
C THR A 198 -10.91 -4.72 26.67
N LYS A 199 -9.84 -4.02 26.30
CA LYS A 199 -9.50 -3.73 24.91
C LYS A 199 -8.04 -3.32 24.72
N VAL A 200 -7.55 -3.51 23.51
CA VAL A 200 -6.31 -2.90 22.98
C VAL A 200 -6.68 -1.70 22.11
N ILE A 201 -5.97 -0.59 22.28
CA ILE A 201 -6.23 0.67 21.59
C ILE A 201 -5.01 1.06 20.75
N TYR A 202 -5.27 1.44 19.49
CA TYR A 202 -4.27 1.97 18.56
C TYR A 202 -4.67 3.38 18.13
N GLY A 203 -3.72 4.30 18.08
CA GLY A 203 -3.88 5.59 17.41
C GLY A 203 -3.14 5.56 16.08
N SER A 204 -3.76 6.06 15.01
CA SER A 204 -3.12 6.25 13.71
C SER A 204 -3.24 7.71 13.27
N ASN A 205 -2.19 8.22 12.61
CA ASN A 205 -2.18 9.53 11.99
C ASN A 205 -3.06 9.48 10.73
N GLY A 206 -3.95 10.46 10.58
CA GLY A 206 -4.99 10.41 9.56
C GLY A 206 -4.51 10.48 8.11
N GLU A 207 -3.27 10.92 7.87
CA GLU A 207 -2.76 11.18 6.51
C GLU A 207 -2.61 9.90 5.67
N ASN A 208 -2.35 8.75 6.33
CA ASN A 208 -2.30 7.44 5.67
C ASN A 208 -3.69 6.89 5.31
N LEU A 209 -4.78 7.44 5.86
CA LEU A 209 -6.12 6.84 5.74
C LEU A 209 -6.76 7.03 4.36
N ALA A 210 -6.34 8.01 3.56
CA ALA A 210 -6.99 8.25 2.27
C ALA A 210 -6.81 7.09 1.29
N ILE A 211 -5.62 6.47 1.26
CA ILE A 211 -5.36 5.33 0.40
C ILE A 211 -5.97 4.04 0.98
N ASP A 212 -5.90 3.85 2.31
CA ASP A 212 -6.53 2.72 2.97
C ASP A 212 -8.04 2.71 2.74
N ASP A 213 -8.71 3.86 2.95
CA ASP A 213 -10.14 4.03 2.68
C ASP A 213 -10.49 3.71 1.21
N VAL A 214 -9.61 4.08 0.27
CA VAL A 214 -9.77 3.79 -1.17
C VAL A 214 -9.62 2.29 -1.45
N ILE A 215 -8.60 1.64 -0.87
CA ILE A 215 -8.37 0.19 -1.01
C ILE A 215 -9.55 -0.59 -0.44
N PHE A 216 -9.99 -0.26 0.78
CA PHE A 216 -11.15 -0.89 1.41
C PHE A 216 -12.41 -0.67 0.59
N LEU A 217 -12.66 0.56 0.11
CA LEU A 217 -13.83 0.85 -0.73
C LEU A 217 -13.82 0.02 -2.01
N ALA A 218 -12.67 -0.04 -2.70
CA ALA A 218 -12.51 -0.75 -3.96
C ALA A 218 -12.68 -2.27 -3.77
N TYR A 219 -12.12 -2.81 -2.69
CA TYR A 219 -12.23 -4.22 -2.35
C TYR A 219 -13.65 -4.61 -1.91
N ASP A 220 -14.24 -3.88 -0.97
CA ASP A 220 -15.54 -4.22 -0.39
C ASP A 220 -16.67 -4.13 -1.42
N LEU A 221 -16.62 -3.13 -2.31
CA LEU A 221 -17.68 -2.94 -3.29
C LEU A 221 -17.48 -3.75 -4.56
N GLN A 222 -16.25 -3.91 -5.03
CA GLN A 222 -15.97 -4.44 -6.37
C GLN A 222 -14.94 -5.57 -6.38
N ARG A 223 -14.39 -5.96 -5.21
CA ARG A 223 -13.28 -6.93 -5.09
C ARG A 223 -12.08 -6.55 -5.95
N TRP A 224 -11.90 -5.26 -6.22
CA TRP A 224 -10.72 -4.78 -6.95
C TRP A 224 -9.45 -5.12 -6.19
N ALA A 225 -8.38 -5.28 -6.94
CA ALA A 225 -7.11 -5.77 -6.43
C ALA A 225 -6.10 -4.65 -6.38
N ILE A 226 -6.38 -3.73 -5.46
CA ILE A 226 -5.49 -2.64 -5.09
C ILE A 226 -4.77 -3.05 -3.80
N ALA A 227 -3.50 -2.68 -3.70
CA ALA A 227 -2.66 -2.84 -2.53
C ALA A 227 -2.06 -1.50 -2.11
N GLU A 228 -1.65 -1.38 -0.85
CA GLU A 228 -1.01 -0.18 -0.30
C GLU A 228 0.27 0.18 -1.09
N GLY A 229 1.10 -0.81 -1.41
CA GLY A 229 2.30 -0.64 -2.20
C GLY A 229 2.06 -0.13 -3.63
N ASP A 230 0.83 -0.25 -4.16
CA ASP A 230 0.49 0.28 -5.48
C ASP A 230 0.60 1.81 -5.47
N TYR A 231 0.13 2.48 -4.42
CA TYR A 231 0.09 3.94 -4.37
C TYR A 231 1.48 4.57 -4.35
N GLU A 232 2.40 4.04 -3.54
CA GLU A 232 3.76 4.56 -3.49
C GLU A 232 4.50 4.29 -4.80
N ALA A 233 4.35 3.09 -5.38
CA ALA A 233 4.95 2.78 -6.67
C ALA A 233 4.37 3.64 -7.82
N LEU A 234 3.08 3.97 -7.78
CA LEU A 234 2.45 4.90 -8.74
C LEU A 234 2.98 6.32 -8.58
N LYS A 235 3.09 6.83 -7.33
CA LYS A 235 3.66 8.16 -7.06
C LYS A 235 5.12 8.26 -7.50
N GLU A 236 5.88 7.21 -7.27
CA GLU A 236 7.30 7.18 -7.60
C GLU A 236 7.54 6.94 -9.10
N GLY A 237 6.82 6.01 -9.72
CA GLY A 237 6.94 5.71 -11.15
C GLY A 237 6.36 6.81 -12.05
N PHE A 238 5.43 7.62 -11.52
CA PHE A 238 4.84 8.76 -12.22
C PHE A 238 5.08 10.07 -11.44
N ARG A 239 6.31 10.33 -11.00
CA ARG A 239 6.68 11.55 -10.26
C ARG A 239 6.15 12.81 -10.98
N GLY A 240 5.27 13.55 -10.31
CA GLY A 240 4.63 14.77 -10.83
C GLY A 240 3.49 14.53 -11.83
N ASN A 241 3.19 13.28 -12.18
CA ASN A 241 2.28 12.87 -13.25
C ASN A 241 1.18 11.90 -12.78
N PHE A 242 1.09 11.64 -11.47
CA PHE A 242 0.02 10.84 -10.85
C PHE A 242 -0.94 11.72 -10.06
N ILE A 243 -2.23 11.48 -10.25
CA ILE A 243 -3.32 12.22 -9.60
C ILE A 243 -4.26 11.23 -8.94
N MET A 244 -4.58 11.50 -7.68
CA MET A 244 -5.68 10.86 -6.95
C MET A 244 -6.66 11.93 -6.46
N HIS A 245 -7.91 11.84 -6.88
CA HIS A 245 -8.99 12.64 -6.33
C HIS A 245 -9.91 11.78 -5.49
N VAL A 246 -10.22 12.25 -4.28
CA VAL A 246 -11.07 11.54 -3.32
C VAL A 246 -12.25 12.44 -2.94
N ALA A 247 -13.47 11.91 -3.08
CA ALA A 247 -14.68 12.54 -2.59
C ALA A 247 -14.96 12.05 -1.17
N ARG A 248 -15.18 12.99 -0.24
CA ARG A 248 -15.54 12.71 1.15
C ARG A 248 -16.90 13.28 1.50
N ASP A 249 -17.67 12.52 2.24
CA ASP A 249 -18.91 12.98 2.84
C ASP A 249 -18.62 14.13 3.83
N LYS A 250 -19.38 15.23 3.74
CA LYS A 250 -19.06 16.46 4.48
C LYS A 250 -19.17 16.28 5.99
N GLU A 251 -20.10 15.44 6.44
CA GLU A 251 -20.41 15.22 7.85
C GLU A 251 -19.56 14.10 8.42
N SER A 252 -19.66 12.90 7.84
CA SER A 252 -18.99 11.69 8.34
C SER A 252 -17.51 11.61 7.97
N LYS A 253 -17.04 12.43 7.01
CA LYS A 253 -15.66 12.41 6.46
C LYS A 253 -15.24 11.12 5.75
N LYS A 254 -16.14 10.14 5.64
CA LYS A 254 -15.92 8.88 4.95
C LYS A 254 -15.65 9.12 3.46
N VAL A 255 -14.77 8.31 2.87
CA VAL A 255 -14.61 8.28 1.42
C VAL A 255 -15.86 7.69 0.78
N VAL A 256 -16.43 8.44 -0.16
CA VAL A 256 -17.65 8.07 -0.91
C VAL A 256 -17.37 7.80 -2.38
N GLY A 257 -16.21 8.20 -2.88
CA GLY A 257 -15.74 7.86 -4.21
C GLY A 257 -14.33 8.38 -4.47
N PHE A 258 -13.70 7.88 -5.51
CA PHE A 258 -12.36 8.30 -5.91
C PHE A 258 -12.13 8.09 -7.41
N VAL A 259 -11.08 8.75 -7.91
CA VAL A 259 -10.51 8.50 -9.23
C VAL A 259 -8.98 8.56 -9.20
N LEU A 260 -8.33 7.63 -9.89
CA LEU A 260 -6.87 7.58 -10.09
C LEU A 260 -6.54 7.81 -11.56
N VAL A 261 -5.53 8.62 -11.85
CA VAL A 261 -4.98 8.86 -13.19
C VAL A 261 -3.46 8.90 -13.14
N GLY A 262 -2.79 8.14 -14.00
CA GLY A 262 -1.35 8.23 -14.26
C GLY A 262 -1.09 8.80 -15.65
N THR A 263 -0.07 9.64 -15.79
CA THR A 263 0.37 10.17 -17.10
C THR A 263 1.77 9.66 -17.44
N GLN A 264 1.92 9.19 -18.66
CA GLN A 264 3.14 8.65 -19.24
C GLN A 264 3.42 9.31 -20.58
N PHE A 265 4.58 8.99 -21.15
CA PHE A 265 5.00 9.48 -22.46
C PHE A 265 5.42 8.31 -23.34
N THR A 266 5.14 8.40 -24.63
CA THR A 266 5.76 7.50 -25.61
C THR A 266 7.24 7.84 -25.79
N PHE A 267 7.98 6.98 -26.47
CA PHE A 267 9.39 7.28 -26.81
C PHE A 267 9.53 8.52 -27.72
N ASP A 268 8.47 8.87 -28.45
CA ASP A 268 8.38 10.10 -29.25
C ASP A 268 7.84 11.31 -28.47
N ALA A 269 7.81 11.21 -27.13
CA ALA A 269 7.32 12.23 -26.21
C ALA A 269 5.83 12.58 -26.37
N GLU A 270 5.00 11.70 -26.94
CA GLU A 270 3.56 11.86 -26.92
C GLU A 270 3.01 11.54 -25.53
N GLU A 271 2.25 12.46 -24.97
CA GLU A 271 1.63 12.31 -23.67
C GLU A 271 0.39 11.41 -23.73
N ILE A 272 0.33 10.43 -22.82
CA ILE A 272 -0.85 9.61 -22.59
C ILE A 272 -1.20 9.50 -21.11
N SER A 273 -2.44 9.86 -20.77
CA SER A 273 -2.99 9.70 -19.43
C SER A 273 -3.91 8.48 -19.36
N THR A 274 -3.71 7.58 -18.40
CA THR A 274 -4.58 6.42 -18.20
C THR A 274 -5.43 6.59 -16.95
N GLY A 275 -6.76 6.50 -17.10
CA GLY A 275 -7.73 6.45 -16.03
C GLY A 275 -7.86 5.04 -15.47
N CYS A 276 -7.49 4.88 -14.21
CA CYS A 276 -7.12 3.58 -13.64
C CYS A 276 -8.28 2.94 -12.87
N CYS A 277 -8.87 3.73 -11.98
CA CYS A 277 -9.87 3.27 -11.01
C CYS A 277 -10.83 4.41 -10.75
N PHE A 278 -12.11 4.20 -11.05
CA PHE A 278 -13.17 5.18 -10.83
C PHE A 278 -14.33 4.49 -10.10
N LEU A 279 -14.60 4.93 -8.87
CA LEU A 279 -15.64 4.31 -8.06
C LEU A 279 -16.41 5.34 -7.24
N VAL A 280 -17.72 5.14 -7.14
CA VAL A 280 -18.61 5.88 -6.24
C VAL A 280 -19.54 4.88 -5.55
N ARG A 281 -19.65 5.00 -4.23
CA ARG A 281 -20.59 4.26 -3.38
C ARG A 281 -22.00 4.33 -3.95
N ALA A 282 -22.72 3.22 -3.95
CA ALA A 282 -24.01 3.10 -4.63
C ALA A 282 -25.03 4.14 -4.15
N GLU A 283 -25.09 4.38 -2.85
CA GLU A 283 -25.95 5.34 -2.16
C GLU A 283 -25.60 6.82 -2.46
N TYR A 284 -24.39 7.07 -2.97
CA TYR A 284 -23.93 8.40 -3.40
C TYR A 284 -23.98 8.60 -4.93
N ARG A 285 -24.40 7.58 -5.69
CA ARG A 285 -24.60 7.71 -7.14
C ARG A 285 -25.76 8.67 -7.44
N LYS A 286 -25.79 9.21 -8.66
CA LYS A 286 -26.76 10.22 -9.13
C LYS A 286 -26.66 11.59 -8.44
N GLN A 287 -25.76 11.78 -7.46
CA GLN A 287 -25.48 13.07 -6.82
C GLN A 287 -24.40 13.90 -7.55
N LYS A 288 -24.12 13.60 -8.83
CA LYS A 288 -23.05 14.22 -9.66
C LYS A 288 -21.62 14.09 -9.12
N ILE A 289 -21.38 13.41 -8.00
CA ILE A 289 -20.04 13.16 -7.44
C ILE A 289 -19.12 12.51 -8.48
N GLY A 290 -19.57 11.44 -9.11
CA GLY A 290 -18.80 10.76 -10.15
C GLY A 290 -18.48 11.65 -11.36
N ALA A 291 -19.46 12.44 -11.81
CA ALA A 291 -19.24 13.39 -12.91
C ALA A 291 -18.17 14.43 -12.54
N LYS A 292 -18.18 14.93 -11.29
CA LYS A 292 -17.18 15.90 -10.81
C LYS A 292 -15.79 15.29 -10.68
N LEU A 293 -15.67 14.08 -10.13
CA LEU A 293 -14.40 13.36 -10.05
C LEU A 293 -13.81 13.14 -11.45
N TYR A 294 -14.63 12.65 -12.38
CA TYR A 294 -14.22 12.45 -13.77
C TYR A 294 -13.80 13.76 -14.44
N GLN A 295 -14.56 14.83 -14.26
CA GLN A 295 -14.22 16.16 -14.79
C GLN A 295 -12.86 16.62 -14.28
N LEU A 296 -12.63 16.59 -12.96
CA LEU A 296 -11.36 16.99 -12.34
C LEU A 296 -10.18 16.19 -12.90
N ALA A 297 -10.38 14.89 -13.15
CA ALA A 297 -9.34 13.98 -13.60
C ALA A 297 -9.03 14.04 -15.10
N THR A 298 -9.98 14.47 -15.95
CA THR A 298 -9.89 14.27 -17.41
C THR A 298 -10.08 15.55 -18.23
N GLU A 299 -10.80 16.55 -17.73
CA GLU A 299 -11.31 17.65 -18.57
C GLU A 299 -10.21 18.54 -19.15
N GLU A 300 -9.13 18.78 -18.40
CA GLU A 300 -7.99 19.55 -18.88
C GLU A 300 -7.28 18.82 -20.04
N LYS A 301 -7.00 17.53 -19.86
CA LYS A 301 -6.32 16.68 -20.85
C LYS A 301 -7.15 16.56 -22.13
N LEU A 302 -8.45 16.28 -22.01
CA LEU A 302 -9.35 16.17 -23.16
C LEU A 302 -9.49 17.50 -23.91
N ARG A 303 -9.58 18.65 -23.22
CA ARG A 303 -9.62 19.98 -23.87
C ARG A 303 -8.32 20.33 -24.57
N ALA A 304 -7.18 19.89 -24.03
CA ALA A 304 -5.87 20.07 -24.64
C ALA A 304 -5.59 19.09 -25.79
N GLY A 305 -6.55 18.23 -26.16
CA GLY A 305 -6.36 17.23 -27.22
C GLY A 305 -5.31 16.19 -26.86
N LYS A 306 -5.15 15.87 -25.57
CA LYS A 306 -4.22 14.83 -25.11
C LYS A 306 -4.87 13.46 -25.15
N ASN A 307 -4.07 12.45 -25.48
CA ASN A 307 -4.55 11.08 -25.56
C ASN A 307 -4.82 10.56 -24.15
N MET A 308 -5.96 9.91 -23.98
CA MET A 308 -6.35 9.29 -22.72
C MET A 308 -6.77 7.86 -22.96
N SER A 309 -6.46 6.96 -22.04
CA SER A 309 -6.94 5.59 -22.09
C SER A 309 -7.58 5.14 -20.78
N LEU A 310 -8.40 4.10 -20.82
CA LEU A 310 -9.01 3.51 -19.63
C LEU A 310 -9.36 2.04 -19.87
N MET A 311 -9.53 1.31 -18.76
CA MET A 311 -10.13 -0.02 -18.75
C MET A 311 -11.61 0.12 -18.41
N ALA A 312 -12.48 0.00 -19.41
CA ALA A 312 -13.91 0.11 -19.22
C ALA A 312 -14.50 -1.23 -18.83
N ASP A 313 -15.26 -1.26 -17.73
CA ASP A 313 -16.23 -2.33 -17.51
C ASP A 313 -17.22 -2.37 -18.68
N LEU A 314 -17.58 -3.57 -19.14
CA LEU A 314 -18.48 -3.72 -20.29
C LEU A 314 -19.80 -2.96 -20.13
N SER A 315 -20.32 -2.84 -18.91
CA SER A 315 -21.54 -2.07 -18.61
C SER A 315 -21.38 -0.55 -18.72
N MET A 316 -20.14 -0.05 -18.76
CA MET A 316 -19.81 1.37 -18.81
C MET A 316 -19.32 1.85 -20.18
N MET A 317 -19.22 0.96 -21.16
CA MET A 317 -18.69 1.26 -22.50
C MET A 317 -19.40 2.42 -23.19
N GLU A 318 -20.74 2.40 -23.27
CA GLU A 318 -21.53 3.48 -23.87
C GLU A 318 -21.34 4.83 -23.16
N THR A 319 -21.18 4.76 -21.84
CA THR A 319 -20.94 5.92 -20.98
C THR A 319 -19.58 6.56 -21.27
N TYR A 320 -18.55 5.80 -21.63
CA TYR A 320 -17.27 6.34 -22.06
C TYR A 320 -17.26 6.73 -23.55
N ALA A 321 -17.96 5.99 -24.40
CA ALA A 321 -18.10 6.30 -25.82
C ALA A 321 -18.76 7.67 -26.05
N SER A 322 -19.81 7.99 -25.30
CA SER A 322 -20.44 9.32 -25.32
C SER A 322 -19.52 10.47 -24.87
N ARG A 323 -18.34 10.15 -24.31
CA ARG A 323 -17.30 11.11 -23.90
C ARG A 323 -16.07 11.10 -24.81
N GLY A 324 -16.19 10.49 -26.00
CA GLY A 324 -15.15 10.49 -27.02
C GLY A 324 -14.15 9.34 -26.93
N PHE A 325 -14.32 8.38 -26.01
CA PHE A 325 -13.51 7.17 -25.98
C PHE A 325 -13.94 6.20 -27.06
N LYS A 326 -12.97 5.56 -27.72
CA LYS A 326 -13.16 4.57 -28.77
C LYS A 326 -12.57 3.26 -28.29
N VAL A 327 -13.23 2.16 -28.67
CA VAL A 327 -12.73 0.81 -28.43
C VAL A 327 -11.44 0.61 -29.22
N SER A 328 -10.38 0.08 -28.58
CA SER A 328 -9.11 -0.23 -29.26
C SER A 328 -8.98 -1.70 -29.64
N SER A 329 -9.31 -2.62 -28.73
CA SER A 329 -9.26 -4.06 -29.03
C SER A 329 -10.62 -4.56 -29.51
N PRO A 330 -10.69 -5.42 -30.56
CA PRO A 330 -11.96 -5.99 -31.04
C PRO A 330 -12.62 -6.94 -30.03
N LYS A 331 -11.88 -7.42 -29.02
CA LYS A 331 -12.38 -8.38 -28.02
C LYS A 331 -12.12 -7.88 -26.60
N PRO A 332 -13.04 -8.10 -25.65
CA PRO A 332 -12.78 -7.75 -24.27
C PRO A 332 -11.72 -8.66 -23.65
N TYR A 333 -11.04 -8.16 -22.64
CA TYR A 333 -9.96 -8.87 -21.97
C TYR A 333 -10.50 -9.98 -21.07
N HIS A 334 -9.67 -11.01 -20.93
CA HIS A 334 -9.96 -12.18 -20.14
C HIS A 334 -9.28 -12.05 -18.77
N SER A 335 -9.95 -12.53 -17.74
CA SER A 335 -9.38 -12.73 -16.42
C SER A 335 -9.43 -14.21 -16.07
N PHE A 336 -8.27 -14.74 -15.70
CA PHE A 336 -8.13 -16.12 -15.26
C PHE A 336 -7.88 -16.13 -13.77
N LYS A 337 -8.68 -16.88 -13.02
CA LYS A 337 -8.56 -17.04 -11.57
C LYS A 337 -8.35 -18.49 -11.24
N LEU A 338 -7.34 -18.78 -10.43
CA LEU A 338 -7.09 -20.11 -9.91
C LEU A 338 -7.09 -20.07 -8.38
N TYR A 339 -7.53 -21.15 -7.76
CA TYR A 339 -7.41 -21.32 -6.31
C TYR A 339 -6.08 -21.96 -5.99
N THR A 340 -5.41 -21.47 -4.96
CA THR A 340 -4.09 -21.97 -4.54
C THR A 340 -4.11 -23.46 -4.17
N ARG A 341 -5.23 -23.93 -3.59
CA ARG A 341 -5.47 -25.35 -3.29
C ARG A 341 -5.50 -26.26 -4.53
N ASP A 342 -5.76 -25.71 -5.70
CA ASP A 342 -5.87 -26.46 -6.95
C ASP A 342 -4.53 -26.55 -7.69
N ILE A 343 -3.52 -25.79 -7.24
CA ILE A 343 -2.14 -25.86 -7.72
C ILE A 343 -1.52 -27.16 -7.19
N SER A 344 -1.14 -28.05 -8.09
CA SER A 344 -0.50 -29.32 -7.75
C SER A 344 0.82 -29.47 -8.51
N ASN A 345 1.74 -30.27 -7.97
CA ASN A 345 3.02 -30.60 -8.60
C ASN A 345 3.88 -29.39 -8.98
N LEU A 346 3.71 -28.24 -8.30
CA LEU A 346 4.39 -26.99 -8.64
C LEU A 346 5.91 -27.15 -8.70
N ASN A 347 6.52 -27.85 -7.73
CA ASN A 347 7.96 -28.12 -7.70
C ASN A 347 8.42 -28.84 -8.97
N ALA A 348 7.80 -29.96 -9.32
CA ALA A 348 8.17 -30.76 -10.48
C ALA A 348 7.94 -30.00 -11.80
N LEU A 349 6.84 -29.24 -11.90
CA LEU A 349 6.57 -28.40 -13.07
C LEU A 349 7.62 -27.30 -13.24
N CYS A 350 8.02 -26.67 -12.14
CA CYS A 350 9.01 -25.61 -12.09
C CYS A 350 10.41 -26.14 -12.44
N GLU A 351 10.83 -27.25 -11.81
CA GLU A 351 12.09 -27.92 -12.10
C GLU A 351 12.20 -28.29 -13.58
N GLY A 352 11.16 -28.90 -14.16
CA GLY A 352 11.14 -29.25 -15.58
C GLY A 352 11.25 -28.02 -16.50
N ALA A 353 10.57 -26.92 -16.15
CA ALA A 353 10.65 -25.67 -16.91
C ALA A 353 12.06 -25.05 -16.86
N ILE A 354 12.67 -25.01 -15.67
CA ILE A 354 14.01 -24.45 -15.46
C ILE A 354 15.05 -25.31 -16.19
N GLN A 355 14.98 -26.63 -16.09
CA GLN A 355 15.91 -27.52 -16.80
C GLN A 355 15.83 -27.35 -18.32
N HIS A 356 14.62 -27.17 -18.86
CA HIS A 356 14.44 -26.89 -20.28
C HIS A 356 15.12 -25.57 -20.67
N LEU A 357 14.89 -24.47 -19.93
CA LEU A 357 15.55 -23.19 -20.20
C LEU A 357 17.08 -23.27 -20.09
N LEU A 358 17.61 -23.97 -19.08
CA LEU A 358 19.04 -24.15 -18.91
C LEU A 358 19.68 -24.89 -20.10
N SER A 359 18.96 -25.84 -20.70
CA SER A 359 19.42 -26.53 -21.92
C SER A 359 19.55 -25.59 -23.13
N GLU A 360 18.83 -24.47 -23.12
CA GLU A 360 18.90 -23.39 -24.09
C GLU A 360 19.83 -22.23 -23.67
N ARG A 361 20.56 -22.39 -22.56
CA ARG A 361 21.41 -21.35 -21.94
C ARG A 361 20.61 -20.11 -21.52
N VAL A 362 19.42 -20.33 -21.00
CA VAL A 362 18.51 -19.33 -20.45
C VAL A 362 18.31 -19.59 -18.96
N GLU A 363 18.28 -18.54 -18.15
CA GLU A 363 18.18 -18.62 -16.70
C GLU A 363 17.05 -17.74 -16.16
N ILE A 364 16.44 -18.18 -15.04
CA ILE A 364 15.53 -17.36 -14.24
C ILE A 364 16.29 -16.81 -13.04
N VAL A 365 16.35 -15.49 -12.92
CA VAL A 365 17.07 -14.77 -11.87
C VAL A 365 16.13 -13.85 -11.08
N ASP A 366 16.61 -13.41 -9.91
CA ASP A 366 15.96 -12.35 -9.14
C ASP A 366 16.12 -10.99 -9.83
N VAL A 367 15.13 -10.11 -9.64
CA VAL A 367 15.14 -8.75 -10.20
C VAL A 367 16.34 -7.92 -9.75
N GLU A 368 16.88 -8.19 -8.57
CA GLU A 368 18.06 -7.51 -8.02
C GLU A 368 19.36 -7.85 -8.77
N SER A 369 19.38 -8.97 -9.49
CA SER A 369 20.54 -9.37 -10.30
C SER A 369 20.57 -8.72 -11.69
N VAL A 370 19.57 -7.90 -12.02
CA VAL A 370 19.39 -7.33 -13.36
C VAL A 370 19.44 -5.81 -13.32
N LEU A 371 20.20 -5.22 -14.26
CA LEU A 371 20.30 -3.77 -14.43
C LEU A 371 19.01 -3.17 -15.01
N ASP A 372 18.67 -1.95 -14.60
CA ASP A 372 17.46 -1.24 -15.04
C ASP A 372 17.47 -0.97 -16.56
N GLU A 373 18.64 -0.77 -17.15
CA GLU A 373 18.81 -0.58 -18.58
C GLU A 373 18.40 -1.83 -19.37
N ALA A 374 18.72 -3.03 -18.85
CA ALA A 374 18.38 -4.30 -19.49
C ALA A 374 16.87 -4.57 -19.40
N LEU A 375 16.25 -4.28 -18.25
CA LEU A 375 14.79 -4.33 -18.10
C LEU A 375 14.08 -3.37 -19.06
N SER A 376 14.55 -2.12 -19.13
CA SER A 376 13.99 -1.09 -19.99
C SER A 376 14.15 -1.43 -21.47
N ALA A 377 15.27 -2.07 -21.86
CA ALA A 377 15.49 -2.52 -23.22
C ALA A 377 14.48 -3.58 -23.67
N PHE A 378 14.10 -4.50 -22.78
CA PHE A 378 13.04 -5.48 -23.07
C PHE A 378 11.63 -4.86 -22.99
N ASP A 379 11.32 -4.03 -21.98
CA ASP A 379 10.01 -3.36 -21.86
C ASP A 379 9.66 -2.56 -23.13
N ARG A 380 10.67 -1.90 -23.74
CA ARG A 380 10.60 -1.23 -25.05
C ARG A 380 10.19 -2.12 -26.23
N THR A 381 10.44 -3.43 -26.17
CA THR A 381 9.98 -4.36 -27.22
C THR A 381 8.51 -4.71 -27.07
N VAL A 382 7.92 -4.48 -25.90
CA VAL A 382 6.54 -4.82 -25.57
C VAL A 382 5.59 -3.67 -25.88
N VAL A 383 5.95 -2.41 -25.59
CA VAL A 383 5.08 -1.24 -25.79
C VAL A 383 5.86 0.01 -26.15
N GLU A 384 5.23 0.92 -26.89
CA GLU A 384 5.81 2.23 -27.28
C GLU A 384 5.80 3.31 -26.17
N VAL A 385 5.45 2.96 -24.94
CA VAL A 385 5.38 3.88 -23.78
C VAL A 385 6.62 3.72 -22.91
N ASP A 386 7.25 4.85 -22.56
CA ASP A 386 8.39 4.85 -21.65
C ASP A 386 7.95 4.53 -20.22
N ARG A 387 8.35 3.34 -19.78
CA ARG A 387 8.12 2.81 -18.44
C ARG A 387 9.40 2.68 -17.63
N SER A 388 10.52 3.26 -18.08
CA SER A 388 11.84 3.11 -17.43
C SER A 388 11.87 3.59 -15.97
N ALA A 389 11.09 4.62 -15.63
CA ALA A 389 10.96 5.07 -14.24
C ALA A 389 9.99 4.20 -13.41
N PHE A 390 9.04 3.53 -14.06
CA PHE A 390 7.98 2.77 -13.39
C PHE A 390 8.36 1.31 -13.18
N THR A 391 8.84 0.62 -14.21
CA THR A 391 9.07 -0.83 -14.20
C THR A 391 10.06 -1.25 -13.09
N PRO A 392 11.23 -0.62 -12.91
CA PRO A 392 12.15 -0.92 -11.80
C PRO A 392 11.50 -0.82 -10.41
N VAL A 393 10.79 0.29 -10.16
CA VAL A 393 10.11 0.56 -8.89
C VAL A 393 9.02 -0.47 -8.64
N TRP A 394 8.26 -0.81 -9.68
CA TRP A 394 7.15 -1.73 -9.60
C TRP A 394 7.58 -3.17 -9.34
N LEU A 395 8.66 -3.63 -9.98
CA LEU A 395 9.16 -5.00 -9.84
C LEU A 395 9.90 -5.26 -8.52
N ARG A 396 10.50 -4.23 -7.91
CA ARG A 396 11.32 -4.34 -6.68
C ARG A 396 10.57 -3.99 -5.39
N ARG A 397 9.24 -3.93 -5.44
CA ARG A 397 8.44 -3.70 -4.24
C ARG A 397 8.60 -4.86 -3.25
N PRO A 398 8.62 -4.60 -1.95
CA PRO A 398 8.75 -5.64 -0.93
C PRO A 398 7.53 -6.57 -0.84
N ASP A 399 6.36 -6.17 -1.36
CA ASP A 399 5.13 -6.96 -1.39
C ASP A 399 4.89 -7.70 -2.73
N VAL A 400 5.96 -7.83 -3.54
CA VAL A 400 5.94 -8.41 -4.88
C VAL A 400 6.96 -9.53 -5.01
N PHE A 401 6.54 -10.61 -5.68
CA PHE A 401 7.40 -11.72 -6.08
C PHE A 401 7.69 -11.60 -7.58
N SER A 402 8.85 -11.01 -7.89
CA SER A 402 9.29 -10.80 -9.28
C SER A 402 10.36 -11.80 -9.69
N LYS A 403 10.30 -12.26 -10.94
CA LYS A 403 11.35 -13.07 -11.57
C LYS A 403 11.64 -12.55 -12.97
N ILE A 404 12.89 -12.62 -13.37
CA ILE A 404 13.37 -12.18 -14.69
C ILE A 404 13.99 -13.37 -15.41
N CYS A 405 13.74 -13.49 -16.70
CA CYS A 405 14.36 -14.47 -17.56
C CYS A 405 15.45 -13.80 -18.39
N VAL A 406 16.66 -14.35 -18.39
CA VAL A 406 17.82 -13.80 -19.11
C VAL A 406 18.50 -14.88 -19.95
N ASP A 407 19.10 -14.50 -21.08
CA ASP A 407 20.00 -15.38 -21.83
C ASP A 407 21.43 -15.38 -21.26
N ALA A 408 22.31 -16.16 -21.89
CA ALA A 408 23.72 -16.28 -21.52
C ALA A 408 24.52 -14.96 -21.53
N ASP A 409 24.05 -13.95 -22.27
CA ASP A 409 24.67 -12.63 -22.35
C ASP A 409 24.05 -11.63 -21.35
N GLY A 410 23.11 -12.08 -20.53
CA GLY A 410 22.39 -11.26 -19.56
C GLY A 410 21.28 -10.41 -20.18
N LYS A 411 20.89 -10.67 -21.44
CA LYS A 411 19.79 -9.96 -22.09
C LYS A 411 18.46 -10.49 -21.55
N VAL A 412 17.59 -9.56 -21.16
CA VAL A 412 16.26 -9.89 -20.66
C VAL A 412 15.37 -10.44 -21.78
N LEU A 413 14.76 -11.60 -21.51
CA LEU A 413 13.82 -12.30 -22.38
C LEU A 413 12.37 -12.24 -21.86
N GLY A 414 12.18 -11.78 -20.62
CA GLY A 414 10.87 -11.66 -20.00
C GLY A 414 10.95 -11.38 -18.51
N TYR A 415 9.83 -10.94 -17.93
CA TYR A 415 9.66 -10.81 -16.50
C TYR A 415 8.20 -11.05 -16.07
N ALA A 416 8.04 -11.56 -14.87
CA ALA A 416 6.74 -11.68 -14.22
C ALA A 416 6.78 -11.04 -12.84
N CYS A 417 5.68 -10.39 -12.47
CA CYS A 417 5.44 -9.78 -11.17
C CYS A 417 4.15 -10.35 -10.59
N LEU A 418 4.26 -11.04 -9.46
CA LEU A 418 3.13 -11.57 -8.72
C LEU A 418 3.00 -10.80 -7.39
N ARG A 419 1.95 -10.00 -7.24
CA ARG A 419 1.80 -9.08 -6.11
C ARG A 419 0.69 -9.49 -5.15
N GLN A 420 0.90 -9.24 -3.86
CA GLN A 420 -0.14 -9.41 -2.85
C GLN A 420 -1.17 -8.27 -2.96
N VAL A 421 -2.45 -8.62 -2.92
CA VAL A 421 -3.56 -7.66 -2.97
C VAL A 421 -4.60 -7.94 -1.87
N ALA A 422 -5.48 -6.98 -1.63
CA ALA A 422 -6.51 -7.09 -0.59
C ALA A 422 -7.29 -8.41 -0.65
N GLY A 423 -7.57 -8.99 0.53
CA GLY A 423 -8.38 -10.20 0.67
C GLY A 423 -7.61 -11.53 0.65
N ARG A 424 -6.31 -11.55 0.96
CA ARG A 424 -5.42 -12.74 0.85
C ARG A 424 -5.36 -13.29 -0.57
N ARG A 425 -5.10 -12.42 -1.55
CA ARG A 425 -5.07 -12.79 -2.97
C ARG A 425 -3.78 -12.35 -3.62
N LEU A 426 -3.47 -12.95 -4.75
CA LEU A 426 -2.29 -12.66 -5.55
C LEU A 426 -2.68 -12.30 -6.99
N LEU A 427 -1.97 -11.34 -7.58
CA LEU A 427 -2.24 -10.86 -8.94
C LEU A 427 -0.98 -10.77 -9.77
N TYR A 428 -1.01 -11.36 -10.96
CA TYR A 428 0.00 -11.12 -11.99
C TYR A 428 -0.16 -9.73 -12.61
N SER A 429 0.89 -8.91 -12.51
CA SER A 429 0.83 -7.52 -12.94
C SER A 429 2.23 -6.93 -13.17
N PRO A 430 2.92 -7.20 -14.29
CA PRO A 430 2.48 -8.01 -15.44
C PRO A 430 3.16 -9.39 -15.54
N ILE A 431 2.86 -10.11 -16.62
CA ILE A 431 3.72 -11.16 -17.18
C ILE A 431 4.03 -10.76 -18.63
N PHE A 432 5.26 -10.33 -18.89
CA PHE A 432 5.77 -10.09 -20.24
C PHE A 432 6.90 -11.06 -20.56
N ALA A 433 6.90 -11.62 -21.76
CA ALA A 433 7.87 -12.64 -22.15
C ALA A 433 8.01 -12.71 -23.67
N LYS A 434 9.20 -13.06 -24.17
CA LYS A 434 9.44 -13.24 -25.60
C LYS A 434 8.54 -14.31 -26.24
N ASP A 435 8.16 -15.32 -25.47
CA ASP A 435 7.38 -16.48 -25.91
C ASP A 435 6.70 -17.20 -24.74
N LYS A 436 5.91 -18.23 -25.08
CA LYS A 436 5.13 -19.02 -24.13
C LYS A 436 5.99 -19.82 -23.15
N GLU A 437 7.15 -20.32 -23.57
CA GLU A 437 8.00 -21.14 -22.72
C GLU A 437 8.65 -20.29 -21.62
N VAL A 438 9.12 -19.09 -21.98
CA VAL A 438 9.60 -18.11 -20.98
C VAL A 438 8.48 -17.68 -20.04
N ALA A 439 7.29 -17.36 -20.57
CA ALA A 439 6.14 -17.01 -19.74
C ALA A 439 5.77 -18.12 -18.75
N ARG A 440 5.79 -19.38 -19.20
CA ARG A 440 5.49 -20.54 -18.36
C ARG A 440 6.50 -20.69 -17.23
N ALA A 441 7.79 -20.61 -17.53
CA ALA A 441 8.84 -20.69 -16.53
C ALA A 441 8.73 -19.56 -15.50
N LEU A 442 8.47 -18.33 -15.95
CA LEU A 442 8.28 -17.16 -15.09
C LEU A 442 7.10 -17.35 -14.13
N VAL A 443 5.93 -17.79 -14.63
CA VAL A 443 4.74 -18.09 -13.80
C VAL A 443 5.06 -19.11 -12.70
N LEU A 444 5.75 -20.20 -13.06
CA LEU A 444 6.11 -21.24 -12.11
C LEU A 444 7.11 -20.72 -11.06
N ALA A 445 8.13 -19.99 -11.50
CA ALA A 445 9.15 -19.44 -10.61
C ALA A 445 8.58 -18.40 -9.64
N THR A 446 7.67 -17.52 -10.08
CA THR A 446 7.01 -16.55 -9.20
C THR A 446 6.08 -17.23 -8.19
N LEU A 447 5.30 -18.25 -8.59
CA LEU A 447 4.48 -19.02 -7.64
C LEU A 447 5.33 -19.71 -6.58
N MET A 448 6.46 -20.30 -6.99
CA MET A 448 7.43 -20.94 -6.09
C MET A 448 8.09 -19.96 -5.10
N SER A 449 8.15 -18.68 -5.46
CA SER A 449 8.77 -17.65 -4.65
C SER A 449 7.85 -17.08 -3.58
N VAL A 450 6.56 -17.42 -3.59
CA VAL A 450 5.59 -16.96 -2.59
C VAL A 450 5.73 -17.79 -1.31
N PRO A 451 6.12 -17.18 -0.17
CA PRO A 451 6.13 -17.88 1.10
C PRO A 451 4.72 -18.29 1.49
N SER A 452 4.55 -19.56 1.84
CA SER A 452 3.25 -20.12 2.27
C SER A 452 2.11 -19.79 1.28
N LEU A 453 2.32 -20.10 0.00
CA LEU A 453 1.37 -19.87 -1.09
C LEU A 453 -0.06 -20.35 -0.75
N ASP A 454 -0.19 -21.43 0.02
CA ASP A 454 -1.45 -22.02 0.48
C ASP A 454 -2.28 -21.11 1.42
N THR A 455 -1.66 -20.08 2.01
CA THR A 455 -2.35 -19.11 2.88
C THR A 455 -3.19 -18.10 2.11
N PHE A 456 -2.93 -17.96 0.81
CA PHE A 456 -3.70 -17.12 -0.12
C PHE A 456 -4.88 -17.92 -0.66
N SER A 457 -6.00 -17.27 -0.95
CA SER A 457 -7.19 -17.94 -1.47
C SER A 457 -7.17 -18.10 -2.99
N GLU A 458 -6.64 -17.12 -3.71
CA GLU A 458 -6.66 -17.10 -5.18
C GLU A 458 -5.43 -16.39 -5.76
N VAL A 459 -5.05 -16.84 -6.96
CA VAL A 459 -4.12 -16.18 -7.88
C VAL A 459 -4.89 -15.83 -9.14
N PHE A 460 -4.67 -14.65 -9.71
CA PHE A 460 -5.33 -14.29 -10.97
C PHE A 460 -4.46 -13.43 -11.88
N ALA A 461 -4.81 -13.44 -13.16
CA ALA A 461 -4.18 -12.65 -14.22
C ALA A 461 -5.28 -12.00 -15.05
N CYS A 462 -4.98 -10.84 -15.65
CA CYS A 462 -5.80 -10.22 -16.68
C CYS A 462 -4.98 -10.12 -17.96
N CYS A 463 -5.56 -10.53 -19.08
CA CYS A 463 -4.83 -10.82 -20.29
C CYS A 463 -5.62 -10.27 -21.48
N THR A 464 -4.90 -9.85 -22.52
CA THR A 464 -5.57 -9.43 -23.75
C THR A 464 -6.20 -10.64 -24.44
N ALA A 465 -7.19 -10.40 -25.28
CA ALA A 465 -7.88 -11.49 -25.99
C ALA A 465 -7.06 -12.03 -27.19
N GLU A 466 -6.02 -11.30 -27.59
CA GLU A 466 -5.13 -11.64 -28.70
C GLU A 466 -4.09 -12.71 -28.31
N ASN A 467 -3.72 -12.78 -27.02
CA ASN A 467 -2.78 -13.79 -26.51
C ASN A 467 -3.45 -14.71 -25.49
N THR A 468 -3.91 -15.87 -25.96
CA THR A 468 -4.57 -16.88 -25.12
C THR A 468 -3.60 -17.90 -24.52
N SER A 469 -2.29 -17.81 -24.78
CA SER A 469 -1.33 -18.81 -24.31
C SER A 469 -1.25 -18.90 -22.78
N ILE A 470 -1.57 -17.83 -22.07
CA ILE A 470 -1.70 -17.83 -20.61
C ILE A 470 -2.76 -18.82 -20.10
N ARG A 471 -3.83 -19.07 -20.88
CA ARG A 471 -4.85 -20.07 -20.54
C ARG A 471 -4.25 -21.47 -20.49
N GLU A 472 -3.39 -21.81 -21.45
CA GLU A 472 -2.70 -23.10 -21.49
C GLU A 472 -1.75 -23.26 -20.30
N ILE A 473 -1.00 -22.20 -19.97
CA ILE A 473 -0.11 -22.17 -18.81
C ILE A 473 -0.91 -22.41 -17.53
N ILE A 474 -1.97 -21.64 -17.29
CA ILE A 474 -2.82 -21.78 -16.10
C ILE A 474 -3.46 -23.17 -16.04
N SER A 475 -3.98 -23.66 -17.17
CA SER A 475 -4.55 -25.01 -17.27
C SER A 475 -3.52 -26.09 -16.89
N SER A 476 -2.25 -25.92 -17.26
CA SER A 476 -1.18 -26.88 -16.89
C SER A 476 -0.82 -26.85 -15.41
N VAL A 477 -0.90 -25.67 -14.77
CA VAL A 477 -0.57 -25.48 -13.35
C VAL A 477 -1.68 -25.99 -12.43
N THR A 478 -2.93 -25.92 -12.89
CA THR A 478 -4.11 -26.28 -12.09
C THR A 478 -4.80 -27.56 -12.54
N ASP A 479 -4.23 -28.26 -13.53
CA ASP A 479 -4.84 -29.44 -14.13
C ASP A 479 -6.28 -29.14 -14.60
N GLY A 480 -6.43 -28.01 -15.30
CA GLY A 480 -7.69 -27.49 -15.84
C GLY A 480 -8.63 -26.84 -14.82
N ARG A 481 -8.29 -26.82 -13.52
CA ARG A 481 -9.15 -26.24 -12.46
C ARG A 481 -8.91 -24.73 -12.31
N PHE A 482 -9.57 -23.93 -13.14
CA PHE A 482 -9.56 -22.47 -13.03
C PHE A 482 -10.90 -21.88 -13.48
N GLN A 483 -11.12 -20.60 -13.14
CA GLN A 483 -12.24 -19.80 -13.61
C GLN A 483 -11.76 -18.79 -14.64
N GLU A 484 -12.58 -18.58 -15.67
CA GLU A 484 -12.36 -17.59 -16.71
C GLU A 484 -13.54 -16.60 -16.69
N ALA A 485 -13.24 -15.30 -16.74
CA ALA A 485 -14.23 -14.23 -16.82
C ALA A 485 -13.82 -13.22 -17.88
N VAL A 486 -14.83 -12.63 -18.53
CA VAL A 486 -14.66 -11.55 -19.50
C VAL A 486 -15.44 -10.35 -18.97
N GLY A 487 -14.80 -9.19 -18.84
CA GLY A 487 -15.47 -8.08 -18.13
C GLY A 487 -14.95 -6.67 -18.38
N ILE A 488 -13.78 -6.51 -19.01
CA ILE A 488 -13.21 -5.19 -19.25
C ILE A 488 -12.67 -5.06 -20.67
N GLN A 489 -12.68 -3.85 -21.22
CA GLN A 489 -12.15 -3.55 -22.53
C GLN A 489 -11.38 -2.23 -22.53
N LYS A 490 -10.23 -2.21 -23.18
CA LYS A 490 -9.41 -1.01 -23.31
C LYS A 490 -10.06 -0.03 -24.29
N MET A 491 -10.07 1.25 -23.92
CA MET A 491 -10.56 2.34 -24.76
C MET A 491 -9.59 3.52 -24.75
N PHE A 492 -9.55 4.28 -25.85
CA PHE A 492 -8.72 5.47 -26.03
C PHE A 492 -9.52 6.66 -26.55
N SER A 493 -9.19 7.89 -26.13
CA SER A 493 -9.87 9.10 -26.62
C SER A 493 -9.41 9.53 -28.02
N ILE A 494 -8.14 9.29 -28.37
CA ILE A 494 -7.56 9.75 -29.64
C ILE A 494 -7.10 8.57 -30.49
N ARG A 495 -6.02 7.90 -30.07
CA ARG A 495 -5.42 6.77 -30.77
C ARG A 495 -5.04 5.66 -29.80
N GLN A 496 -5.01 4.43 -30.30
CA GLN A 496 -4.46 3.30 -29.58
C GLN A 496 -2.93 3.47 -29.45
N ILE A 497 -2.40 3.02 -28.32
CA ILE A 497 -0.97 2.78 -28.13
C ILE A 497 -0.63 1.40 -28.68
N GLU A 498 0.48 1.30 -29.41
CA GLU A 498 0.92 0.02 -29.97
C GLU A 498 1.64 -0.84 -28.91
N TRP A 499 1.36 -2.14 -28.92
CA TRP A 499 2.04 -3.13 -28.11
C TRP A 499 2.13 -4.47 -28.84
N ASP A 500 3.17 -5.24 -28.54
CA ASP A 500 3.32 -6.61 -29.05
C ASP A 500 2.49 -7.57 -28.19
N SER A 501 1.27 -7.86 -28.63
CA SER A 501 0.39 -8.79 -27.93
C SER A 501 1.00 -10.19 -27.75
N SER A 502 1.90 -10.62 -28.64
CA SER A 502 2.56 -11.93 -28.51
C SER A 502 3.46 -12.01 -27.27
N GLN A 503 3.91 -10.86 -26.76
CA GLN A 503 4.75 -10.76 -25.56
C GLN A 503 3.96 -10.45 -24.28
N VAL A 504 2.66 -10.18 -24.37
CA VAL A 504 1.81 -9.82 -23.23
C VAL A 504 0.98 -11.02 -22.78
N PHE A 505 1.41 -11.68 -21.71
CA PHE A 505 0.71 -12.83 -21.12
C PHE A 505 -0.20 -12.42 -19.96
N ALA A 506 0.15 -11.35 -19.25
CA ALA A 506 -0.74 -10.66 -18.32
C ALA A 506 -0.40 -9.17 -18.26
N LEU A 507 -1.42 -8.34 -18.14
CA LEU A 507 -1.33 -6.88 -18.18
C LEU A 507 -0.81 -6.31 -16.87
N THR A 508 -0.33 -5.06 -16.92
CA THR A 508 -0.08 -4.29 -15.71
C THR A 508 -1.42 -3.80 -15.19
N SER A 509 -1.98 -4.56 -14.26
CA SER A 509 -3.35 -4.38 -13.78
C SER A 509 -3.68 -2.96 -13.28
N PHE A 510 -4.98 -2.64 -13.36
CA PHE A 510 -5.63 -1.42 -12.86
C PHE A 510 -5.29 -0.10 -13.53
N GLY A 511 -4.58 -0.09 -14.66
CA GLY A 511 -4.76 0.98 -15.66
C GLY A 511 -4.26 2.37 -15.28
N CYS A 512 -3.20 2.51 -14.49
CA CYS A 512 -2.40 3.76 -14.55
C CYS A 512 -1.23 3.64 -15.52
N VAL A 513 -0.97 2.43 -15.99
CA VAL A 513 -0.01 2.11 -17.01
C VAL A 513 -0.78 1.78 -18.28
N CYS A 514 -0.28 2.22 -19.43
CA CYS A 514 -0.96 2.03 -20.72
C CYS A 514 -1.14 0.57 -21.14
N LEU A 515 -0.50 -0.38 -20.43
CA LEU A 515 -0.61 -1.82 -20.62
C LEU A 515 -1.48 -2.51 -19.58
#